data_AF-A0A7S3XAC5-F1
#
_entry.id   AF-A0A7S3XAC5-F1
#
_cell.length_a   1.000
_cell.length_b   1.000
_cell.length_c   1.000
_cell.angle_alpha   90.00
_cell.angle_beta   90.00
_cell.angle_gamma   90.00
#
_symmetry.space_group_name_H-M   'P 1'
#
loop_
_entity.id
_entity.type
_entity.pdbx_description
1 polymer ?
#
loop_
_entity_poly.entity_id
_entity_poly.type
_entity_poly.pdbx_seq_one_letter_code
_entity_poly.pdbx_strand_id
1 'polypeptide(L)'
;VHQAFDLGVVQPLVDLLASEQNVLVLQNAAQTLGNIAEGHAQYQQAIMEASGLQRLIQLLEKWTPDPKEDGEDLVEDEQAEASRQELVAKCCFASWLICQKSEANQLVFCEAGGVA
;
A
#
# COMPACT_ATOMS: atom_id res chain seq x y z
N VAL A 1 -17.07 -6.72 10.38
CA VAL A 1 -16.41 -6.27 9.13
C VAL A 1 -17.37 -6.00 7.96
N HIS A 2 -18.58 -6.57 7.88
CA HIS A 2 -19.56 -6.15 6.86
C HIS A 2 -19.91 -4.64 6.88
N GLN A 3 -19.84 -3.99 8.04
CA GLN A 3 -20.17 -2.57 8.22
C GLN A 3 -19.19 -1.58 7.55
N ALA A 4 -17.97 -1.97 7.21
CA ALA A 4 -16.99 -1.03 6.65
C ALA A 4 -17.30 -0.65 5.17
N PHE A 5 -18.04 -1.50 4.45
CA PHE A 5 -18.43 -1.28 3.06
C PHE A 5 -19.52 -0.22 2.99
N ASP A 6 -20.49 -0.31 3.89
CA ASP A 6 -21.60 0.65 3.99
C ASP A 6 -21.13 2.05 4.42
N LEU A 7 -19.93 2.17 5.00
CA LEU A 7 -19.33 3.43 5.41
C LEU A 7 -18.42 4.08 4.35
N GLY A 8 -18.22 3.42 3.20
CA GLY A 8 -17.43 3.98 2.09
C GLY A 8 -15.96 4.26 2.44
N VAL A 9 -15.38 3.50 3.37
CA VAL A 9 -14.05 3.78 3.95
C VAL A 9 -12.88 3.61 2.95
N VAL A 10 -13.10 2.87 1.86
CA VAL A 10 -12.04 2.56 0.87
C VAL A 10 -11.49 3.83 0.22
N GLN A 11 -12.36 4.69 -0.33
CA GLN A 11 -11.90 5.88 -1.06
C GLN A 11 -11.09 6.85 -0.17
N PRO A 12 -11.55 7.21 1.05
CA PRO A 12 -10.74 8.02 1.95
C PRO A 12 -9.36 7.45 2.26
N LEU A 13 -9.25 6.13 2.44
CA LEU A 13 -7.95 5.49 2.69
C LEU A 13 -7.03 5.57 1.47
N VAL A 14 -7.58 5.38 0.26
CA VAL A 14 -6.81 5.53 -0.98
C VAL A 14 -6.37 6.98 -1.20
N ASP A 15 -7.23 7.96 -0.88
CA ASP A 15 -6.91 9.39 -0.98
C ASP A 15 -5.78 9.78 -0.01
N LEU A 16 -5.76 9.20 1.19
CA LEU A 16 -4.65 9.36 2.14
C LEU A 16 -3.34 8.84 1.55
N LEU A 17 -3.34 7.64 0.96
CA LEU A 17 -2.14 7.09 0.30
C LEU A 17 -1.61 7.98 -0.83
N ALA A 18 -2.51 8.72 -1.50
CA ALA A 18 -2.14 9.56 -2.64
C ALA A 18 -1.66 10.97 -2.28
N SER A 19 -2.10 11.52 -1.15
CA SER A 19 -1.92 12.96 -0.83
C SER A 19 -1.10 13.24 0.43
N GLU A 20 -0.97 12.27 1.32
CA GLU A 20 -0.30 12.47 2.60
C GLU A 20 1.23 12.33 2.49
N GLN A 21 1.95 13.04 3.36
CA GLN A 21 3.40 12.97 3.47
C GLN A 21 3.85 12.40 4.82
N ASN A 22 2.98 12.43 5.82
CA ASN A 22 3.25 11.82 7.11
C ASN A 22 3.32 10.29 6.99
N VAL A 23 4.53 9.75 7.19
CA VAL A 23 4.83 8.31 7.08
C VAL A 23 3.93 7.47 8.00
N LEU A 24 3.64 7.92 9.22
CA LEU A 24 2.78 7.19 10.15
C LEU A 24 1.34 7.11 9.63
N VAL A 25 0.82 8.16 8.99
CA VAL A 25 -0.51 8.13 8.39
C VAL A 25 -0.55 7.19 7.20
N LEU A 26 0.46 7.25 6.31
CA LEU A 26 0.58 6.34 5.17
C LEU A 26 0.65 4.87 5.61
N GLN A 27 1.45 4.57 6.64
CA GLN A 27 1.56 3.24 7.24
C GLN A 27 0.19 2.73 7.71
N ASN A 28 -0.54 3.54 8.48
CA ASN A 28 -1.84 3.14 9.02
C ASN A 28 -2.89 2.99 7.91
N ALA A 29 -2.87 3.84 6.89
CA ALA A 29 -3.75 3.73 5.73
C ALA A 29 -3.50 2.42 4.96
N ALA A 30 -2.23 2.11 4.66
CA ALA A 30 -1.84 0.88 3.97
C ALA A 30 -2.24 -0.37 4.77
N GLN A 31 -1.91 -0.40 6.07
CA GLN A 31 -2.27 -1.51 6.96
C GLN A 31 -3.79 -1.71 7.02
N THR A 32 -4.55 -0.61 7.11
CA THR A 32 -6.01 -0.68 7.17
C THR A 32 -6.59 -1.25 5.88
N LEU A 33 -6.11 -0.81 4.71
CA LEU A 33 -6.53 -1.33 3.41
C LEU A 33 -6.27 -2.82 3.25
N GLY A 34 -5.09 -3.29 3.67
CA GLY A 34 -4.78 -4.72 3.70
C GLY A 34 -5.76 -5.50 4.58
N ASN A 35 -5.96 -5.05 5.82
CA ASN A 35 -6.79 -5.74 6.80
C ASN A 35 -8.27 -5.83 6.40
N ILE A 36 -8.84 -4.80 5.76
CA ILE A 36 -10.23 -4.86 5.28
C ILE A 36 -10.37 -5.77 4.06
N ALA A 37 -9.30 -5.92 3.26
CA ALA A 37 -9.29 -6.81 2.10
C ALA A 37 -9.18 -8.29 2.49
N GLU A 38 -8.55 -8.60 3.63
CA GLU A 38 -8.27 -9.96 4.08
C GLU A 38 -9.55 -10.81 4.15
N GLY A 39 -9.62 -11.85 3.31
CA GLY A 39 -10.75 -12.78 3.28
C GLY A 39 -12.05 -12.19 2.73
N HIS A 40 -12.04 -10.98 2.15
CA HIS A 40 -13.24 -10.29 1.69
C HIS A 40 -13.13 -9.81 0.23
N ALA A 41 -13.60 -10.65 -0.70
CA ALA A 41 -13.57 -10.38 -2.14
C ALA A 41 -14.22 -9.04 -2.54
N GLN A 42 -15.30 -8.62 -1.85
CA GLN A 42 -15.96 -7.34 -2.12
C GLN A 42 -15.05 -6.14 -1.82
N TYR A 43 -14.29 -6.17 -0.72
CA TYR A 43 -13.33 -5.11 -0.42
C TYR A 43 -12.12 -5.17 -1.35
N GLN A 44 -11.62 -6.36 -1.66
CA GLN A 44 -10.55 -6.54 -2.64
C GLN A 44 -10.92 -5.89 -3.99
N GLN A 45 -12.15 -6.10 -4.46
CA GLN A 45 -12.66 -5.48 -5.69
C GLN A 45 -12.84 -3.97 -5.54
N ALA A 46 -13.45 -3.49 -4.46
CA ALA A 46 -13.62 -2.05 -4.24
C ALA A 46 -12.29 -1.29 -4.17
N ILE A 47 -11.26 -1.88 -3.57
CA ILE A 47 -9.91 -1.30 -3.52
C ILE A 47 -9.28 -1.25 -4.91
N MET A 48 -9.46 -2.30 -5.73
CA MET A 48 -9.02 -2.31 -7.12
C MET A 48 -9.71 -1.20 -7.92
N GLU A 49 -11.04 -1.08 -7.83
CA GLU A 49 -11.84 -0.06 -8.52
C GLU A 49 -11.46 1.37 -8.08
N ALA A 50 -11.12 1.56 -6.81
CA ALA A 50 -10.61 2.82 -6.27
C ALA A 50 -9.15 3.13 -6.66
N SER A 51 -8.50 2.29 -7.48
CA SER A 51 -7.07 2.41 -7.85
C SER A 51 -6.10 2.27 -6.67
N GLY A 52 -6.51 1.58 -5.59
CA GLY A 52 -5.70 1.43 -4.38
C GLY A 52 -4.41 0.66 -4.59
N LEU A 53 -4.41 -0.39 -5.43
CA LEU A 53 -3.20 -1.14 -5.79
C LEU A 53 -2.15 -0.25 -6.47
N GLN A 54 -2.58 0.62 -7.39
CA GLN A 54 -1.69 1.56 -8.05
C GLN A 54 -1.04 2.53 -7.05
N ARG A 55 -1.80 3.01 -6.05
CA ARG A 55 -1.26 3.89 -5.00
C ARG A 55 -0.24 3.19 -4.11
N LEU A 56 -0.51 1.93 -3.75
CA LEU A 56 0.45 1.13 -2.97
C LEU A 56 1.77 0.95 -3.72
N ILE A 57 1.72 0.66 -5.03
CA ILE A 57 2.94 0.49 -5.83
C ILE A 57 3.71 1.81 -5.98
N GLN A 58 3.03 2.93 -6.22
CA GLN A 58 3.67 4.26 -6.26
C GLN A 58 4.39 4.59 -4.95
N LEU A 59 3.84 4.19 -3.80
CA LEU A 59 4.52 4.34 -2.51
C LEU A 59 5.73 3.41 -2.41
N LEU A 60 5.64 2.15 -2.87
CA LEU A 60 6.79 1.25 -2.89
C LEU A 60 7.93 1.81 -3.74
N GLU A 61 7.64 2.32 -4.94
CA GLU A 61 8.64 2.93 -5.82
C GLU A 61 9.28 4.17 -5.19
N LYS A 62 8.47 5.01 -4.53
CA LYS A 62 8.95 6.25 -3.91
C LYS A 62 9.80 6.01 -2.66
N TRP A 63 9.46 5.02 -1.85
CA TRP A 63 10.04 4.81 -0.52
C TRP A 63 11.02 3.62 -0.44
N THR A 64 11.23 2.91 -1.56
CA THR A 64 12.31 1.92 -1.69
C THR A 64 13.57 2.61 -2.21
N PRO A 65 14.69 2.56 -1.48
CA PRO A 65 15.96 3.13 -1.95
C PRO A 65 16.43 2.45 -3.24
N ASP A 66 17.02 3.21 -4.17
CA ASP A 66 17.81 2.61 -5.24
C ASP A 66 19.12 2.10 -4.63
N PRO A 67 19.43 0.79 -4.73
CA PRO A 67 20.68 0.23 -4.21
C PRO A 67 21.96 0.92 -4.73
N LYS A 68 21.86 1.70 -5.81
CA LYS A 68 22.95 2.46 -6.41
C LYS A 68 23.06 3.89 -5.89
N GLU A 69 21.99 4.46 -5.34
CA GLU A 69 21.98 5.83 -4.79
C GLU A 69 22.44 5.90 -3.34
N ASP A 70 22.40 4.79 -2.59
CA ASP A 70 22.88 4.68 -1.20
C ASP A 70 24.41 4.85 -1.03
N GLY A 71 25.14 5.18 -2.10
CA GLY A 71 26.60 5.33 -2.12
C GLY A 71 27.14 6.70 -1.67
N GLU A 72 26.30 7.71 -1.44
CA GLU A 72 26.73 9.06 -1.06
C GLU A 72 26.07 9.53 0.26
N ASP A 73 26.67 9.17 1.40
CA ASP A 73 26.70 9.93 2.68
C ASP A 73 25.43 10.66 3.17
N LEU A 74 24.22 10.12 2.95
CA LEU A 74 23.03 10.56 3.68
C LEU A 74 22.92 9.77 4.97
N VAL A 75 23.42 10.35 6.07
CA VAL A 75 23.14 9.84 7.42
C VAL A 75 21.67 10.14 7.72
N GLU A 76 20.77 9.25 7.32
CA GLU A 76 19.39 9.30 7.80
C GLU A 76 19.35 8.96 9.29
N ASP A 77 18.46 9.65 10.01
CA ASP A 77 18.16 9.31 11.39
C ASP A 77 17.61 7.88 11.44
N GLU A 78 18.12 7.04 12.36
CA GLU A 78 17.74 5.62 12.48
C GLU A 78 16.22 5.43 12.64
N GLN A 79 15.53 6.39 13.27
CA GLN A 79 14.08 6.37 13.41
C GLN A 79 13.38 6.66 12.08
N ALA A 80 13.93 7.54 11.23
CA ALA A 80 13.40 7.83 9.91
C ALA A 80 13.53 6.60 8.98
N GLU A 81 14.70 5.95 9.01
CA GLU A 81 14.94 4.68 8.31
C GLU A 81 13.94 3.61 8.74
N ALA A 82 13.81 3.37 10.04
CA ALA A 82 12.90 2.37 10.58
C ALA A 82 11.44 2.66 10.18
N SER A 83 11.03 3.93 10.24
CA SER A 83 9.67 4.34 9.85
C SER A 83 9.42 4.14 8.35
N ARG A 84 10.41 4.41 7.51
CA ARG A 84 10.35 4.16 6.08
C ARG A 84 10.26 2.67 5.77
N GLN A 85 11.12 1.85 6.37
CA GLN A 85 11.10 0.39 6.19
C GLN A 85 9.77 -0.21 6.63
N GLU A 86 9.19 0.29 7.73
CA GLU A 86 7.88 -0.13 8.19
C GLU A 86 6.76 0.25 7.21
N LEU A 87 6.84 1.43 6.57
CA LEU A 87 5.90 1.81 5.50
C LEU A 87 5.98 0.84 4.32
N VAL A 88 7.19 0.57 3.83
CA VAL A 88 7.41 -0.37 2.72
C VAL A 88 6.85 -1.75 3.07
N ALA A 89 7.14 -2.26 4.28
CA ALA A 89 6.62 -3.55 4.74
C ALA A 89 5.08 -3.59 4.76
N LYS A 90 4.42 -2.54 5.24
CA LYS A 90 2.96 -2.44 5.28
C LYS A 90 2.36 -2.36 3.86
N CYS A 91 2.99 -1.66 2.93
CA CYS A 91 2.57 -1.62 1.52
C CYS A 91 2.69 -2.99 0.84
N CYS A 92 3.76 -3.73 1.10
CA CYS A 92 3.93 -5.11 0.60
C CYS A 92 2.84 -6.04 1.16
N PHE A 93 2.62 -6.00 2.48
CA PHE A 93 1.63 -6.86 3.12
C PHE A 93 0.19 -6.53 2.66
N ALA A 94 -0.14 -5.25 2.52
CA ALA A 94 -1.42 -4.82 1.99
C ALA A 94 -1.65 -5.31 0.55
N SER A 95 -0.65 -5.15 -0.32
CA SER A 95 -0.70 -5.64 -1.70
C SER A 95 -0.94 -7.16 -1.76
N TRP A 96 -0.25 -7.93 -0.91
CA TRP A 96 -0.45 -9.38 -0.81
C TRP A 96 -1.88 -9.74 -0.40
N LEU A 97 -2.43 -9.08 0.63
CA LEU A 97 -3.81 -9.33 1.11
C LEU A 97 -4.86 -8.96 0.05
N ILE A 98 -4.65 -7.87 -0.67
CA ILE A 98 -5.56 -7.41 -1.73
C ILE A 98 -5.55 -8.39 -2.93
N CYS A 99 -4.39 -8.93 -3.29
CA CYS A 99 -4.25 -9.87 -4.41
C CYS A 99 -4.56 -11.33 -4.02
N GLN A 100 -4.67 -11.65 -2.74
CA GLN A 100 -4.88 -13.00 -2.27
C GLN A 100 -6.17 -13.59 -2.86
N LYS A 101 -6.05 -14.69 -3.62
CA LYS A 101 -7.17 -15.40 -4.28
C LYS A 101 -8.00 -14.55 -5.27
N SER A 102 -7.49 -13.40 -5.72
CA SER A 102 -8.13 -12.55 -6.73
C SER A 102 -7.24 -12.43 -7.97
N GLU A 103 -7.55 -13.18 -9.03
CA GLU A 103 -6.81 -13.14 -10.30
C GLU A 103 -6.88 -11.75 -10.96
N ALA A 104 -8.02 -11.06 -10.86
CA ALA A 104 -8.17 -9.70 -11.37
C ALA A 104 -7.23 -8.72 -10.67
N ASN A 105 -7.12 -8.81 -9.34
CA ASN A 105 -6.22 -7.94 -8.57
C ASN A 105 -4.75 -8.26 -8.85
N GLN A 106 -4.42 -9.54 -9.06
CA GLN A 106 -3.07 -9.96 -9.45
C GLN A 106 -2.69 -9.38 -10.82
N LEU A 107 -3.61 -9.39 -11.79
CA LEU A 107 -3.38 -8.77 -13.09
C LEU A 107 -3.11 -7.26 -12.97
N VAL A 108 -3.96 -6.54 -12.22
CA VAL A 108 -3.78 -5.09 -12.00
C VAL A 108 -2.47 -4.78 -11.28
N PHE A 109 -2.09 -5.60 -10.30
CA PHE A 109 -0.81 -5.45 -9.61
C PHE A 109 0.38 -5.58 -10.57
N CYS A 110 0.34 -6.58 -11.46
CA CYS A 110 1.35 -6.76 -12.50
C CYS A 110 1.39 -5.59 -13.49
N GLU A 111 0.24 -5.13 -13.97
CA GLU A 111 0.13 -4.01 -14.91
C GLU A 111 0.65 -2.70 -14.32
N ALA A 112 0.51 -2.54 -13.00
CA ALA A 112 1.01 -1.38 -12.27
C ALA A 112 2.51 -1.46 -11.92
N GLY A 113 3.22 -2.51 -12.36
CA GLY A 113 4.67 -2.65 -12.19
C GLY A 113 5.09 -3.56 -11.03
N GLY A 114 4.14 -4.16 -10.31
CA GLY A 114 4.43 -5.18 -9.30
C GLY A 114 4.91 -6.48 -9.95
N VAL A 115 5.95 -7.11 -9.39
CA VAL A 115 6.43 -8.41 -9.86
C VAL A 115 5.72 -9.52 -9.10
N ALA A 116 5.09 -10.45 -9.81
CA ALA A 116 4.39 -11.61 -9.27
C ALA A 116 5.33 -12.67 -8.67
#